data_AF-Q08U92-F1
#
_entry.id   AF-Q08U92-F1
#
_cell.length_a   1.000
_cell.length_b   1.000
_cell.length_c   1.000
_cell.angle_alpha   90.00
_cell.angle_beta   90.00
_cell.angle_gamma   90.00
#
_symmetry.space_group_name_H-M   'P 1'
#
loop_
_entity.id
_entity.type
_entity.pdbx_description
1 polymer ?
#
loop_
_entity_poly.entity_id
_entity_poly.type
_entity_poly.pdbx_seq_one_letter_code
_entity_poly.pdbx_strand_id
1 'polypeptide(L)'
;MAPSKRQWFGILVAVTASVSVLGAALFRQAGSLETDARPAGMPQASAQGAKNGPALQDTPLRAEERTTGIPAPALARLGEKAAGLAQQRLEAIPSPAVHGDVGGFPRHAVEQVLGSYREMQAVRGLYNQRVERERLKAQILKSPQGVDIASKALTDLAFTREAFGELQAEARYYSIDVLKTAASQGNDEPLVRATNSLVQQLSGLSADAEDFKKGRGEDLYDLVCAYFDVVGEDFLASADAQVIQRLGYAPGLPPHLKKVYDDALFFRLNIRFGRARAVAITTSLLGG
;
A
#
# COMPACT_ATOMS: atom_id res chain seq x y z
N MET A 1 57.14 12.29 -38.62
CA MET A 1 56.56 10.95 -38.86
C MET A 1 56.50 10.23 -37.51
N ALA A 2 55.30 9.86 -37.07
CA ALA A 2 55.00 9.36 -35.73
C ALA A 2 55.40 7.87 -35.56
N PRO A 3 55.80 7.43 -34.35
CA PRO A 3 55.99 6.01 -34.06
C PRO A 3 54.70 5.31 -33.62
N SER A 4 54.53 4.08 -34.08
CA SER A 4 53.33 3.24 -33.91
C SER A 4 53.24 2.55 -32.55
N LYS A 5 52.02 2.49 -32.02
CA LYS A 5 51.62 1.88 -30.75
C LYS A 5 51.83 0.35 -30.74
N ARG A 6 52.47 -0.14 -29.67
CA ARG A 6 52.41 -1.54 -29.19
C ARG A 6 51.45 -1.62 -28.01
N GLN A 7 50.68 -2.73 -27.99
CA GLN A 7 50.20 -3.50 -26.81
C GLN A 7 49.27 -2.71 -25.86
N TRP A 8 48.14 -3.22 -25.40
CA TRP A 8 47.96 -4.33 -24.46
C TRP A 8 46.50 -4.82 -24.55
N PHE A 9 46.28 -6.12 -24.72
CA PHE A 9 45.01 -6.76 -24.38
C PHE A 9 45.32 -7.83 -23.33
N GLY A 10 44.93 -7.56 -22.09
CA GLY A 10 45.06 -8.46 -20.95
C GLY A 10 43.70 -8.62 -20.28
N ILE A 11 43.13 -9.81 -20.44
CA ILE A 11 42.50 -10.66 -19.41
C ILE A 11 41.52 -9.99 -18.43
N LEU A 12 40.22 -10.33 -18.54
CA LEU A 12 39.45 -10.90 -17.42
C LEU A 12 38.13 -11.50 -17.94
N VAL A 13 38.01 -12.83 -17.93
CA VAL A 13 36.74 -13.57 -18.05
C VAL A 13 36.65 -14.48 -16.84
N ALA A 14 35.73 -14.15 -15.92
CA ALA A 14 35.34 -14.88 -14.72
C ALA A 14 34.36 -13.95 -13.96
N VAL A 15 33.19 -14.29 -13.42
CA VAL A 15 32.41 -15.51 -13.20
C VAL A 15 30.97 -15.02 -13.10
N THR A 16 30.03 -15.58 -13.87
CA THR A 16 28.58 -15.38 -13.62
C THR A 16 27.97 -16.72 -13.25
N ALA A 17 27.75 -16.92 -11.96
CA ALA A 17 26.88 -17.99 -11.46
C ALA A 17 26.20 -17.55 -10.15
N SER A 18 24.88 -17.52 -10.21
CA SER A 18 23.95 -17.86 -9.14
C SER A 18 23.81 -16.93 -7.92
N VAL A 19 22.75 -16.10 -7.93
CA VAL A 19 21.70 -16.17 -6.89
C VAL A 19 20.37 -15.76 -7.53
N SER A 20 19.52 -16.74 -7.80
CA SER A 20 18.07 -16.58 -7.96
C SER A 20 17.46 -17.74 -7.19
N VAL A 21 16.27 -17.53 -6.64
CA VAL A 21 15.53 -18.38 -5.68
C VAL A 21 15.68 -17.90 -4.23
N LEU A 22 14.87 -16.91 -3.86
CA LEU A 22 14.10 -16.91 -2.61
C LEU A 22 13.00 -15.85 -2.71
N GLY A 23 11.75 -16.25 -2.97
CA GLY A 23 10.65 -15.27 -3.04
C GLY A 23 9.29 -15.77 -3.54
N ALA A 24 8.99 -17.08 -3.51
CA ALA A 24 7.73 -17.59 -4.05
C ALA A 24 7.12 -18.77 -3.27
N ALA A 25 7.35 -18.88 -1.96
CA ALA A 25 6.93 -20.07 -1.19
C ALA A 25 6.23 -19.79 0.15
N LEU A 26 5.36 -18.77 0.25
CA LEU A 26 4.60 -18.55 1.49
C LEU A 26 3.08 -18.32 1.34
N PHE A 27 2.46 -18.61 0.20
CA PHE A 27 1.00 -18.50 0.06
C PHE A 27 0.39 -19.63 -0.78
N ARG A 28 0.54 -20.88 -0.31
CA ARG A 28 -0.24 -22.01 -0.86
C ARG A 28 -0.27 -23.25 0.04
N GLN A 29 -0.90 -23.17 1.21
CA GLN A 29 -1.36 -24.39 1.90
C GLN A 29 -2.40 -24.09 2.99
N ALA A 30 -3.69 -24.17 2.64
CA ALA A 30 -4.77 -24.51 3.55
C ALA A 30 -6.00 -24.88 2.70
N GLY A 31 -5.99 -26.08 2.14
CA GLY A 31 -7.11 -26.65 1.43
C GLY A 31 -6.91 -28.14 1.22
N SER A 32 -7.86 -28.93 1.75
CA SER A 32 -8.13 -30.34 1.45
C SER A 32 -7.42 -31.40 2.30
N LEU A 33 -8.11 -31.89 3.33
CA LEU A 33 -8.45 -33.28 3.62
C LEU A 33 -9.79 -33.17 4.40
N GLU A 34 -10.92 -33.78 4.01
CA GLU A 34 -11.21 -35.20 4.13
C GLU A 34 -12.37 -35.60 3.19
N THR A 35 -12.28 -36.83 2.69
CA THR A 35 -13.38 -37.60 2.10
C THR A 35 -13.42 -38.92 2.89
N ASP A 36 -14.58 -39.32 3.42
CA ASP A 36 -15.17 -40.62 3.05
C ASP A 36 -16.58 -40.91 3.66
N ALA A 37 -17.43 -41.43 2.77
CA ALA A 37 -18.55 -42.38 2.86
C ALA A 37 -19.49 -42.49 4.12
N ARG A 38 -20.74 -42.03 3.91
CA ARG A 38 -22.10 -42.69 4.02
C ARG A 38 -22.36 -43.83 5.05
N PRO A 39 -23.58 -43.93 5.65
CA PRO A 39 -24.79 -44.36 4.90
C PRO A 39 -26.15 -43.76 5.34
N ALA A 40 -27.19 -44.22 4.61
CA ALA A 40 -28.58 -43.75 4.59
C ALA A 40 -29.44 -44.16 5.80
N GLY A 41 -30.45 -43.34 6.12
CA GLY A 41 -31.56 -43.67 7.04
C GLY A 41 -32.31 -42.42 7.51
N MET A 42 -33.61 -42.35 7.18
CA MET A 42 -34.64 -41.34 7.58
C MET A 42 -34.75 -41.08 9.11
N PRO A 43 -35.57 -40.13 9.65
CA PRO A 43 -36.65 -39.32 9.05
C PRO A 43 -36.65 -37.79 9.40
N GLN A 44 -37.62 -37.09 8.81
CA GLN A 44 -38.00 -35.70 9.06
C GLN A 44 -38.31 -35.42 10.54
N ALA A 45 -37.90 -34.24 11.02
CA ALA A 45 -38.52 -33.56 12.16
C ALA A 45 -38.53 -32.04 11.93
N SER A 46 -39.73 -31.48 11.99
CA SER A 46 -40.04 -30.05 11.98
C SER A 46 -39.74 -29.41 13.34
N ALA A 47 -39.71 -28.07 13.32
CA ALA A 47 -40.01 -27.13 14.42
C ALA A 47 -38.82 -26.41 15.11
N GLN A 48 -38.80 -25.09 14.87
CA GLN A 48 -38.80 -23.99 15.84
C GLN A 48 -37.84 -24.02 17.03
N GLY A 49 -37.01 -22.98 17.11
CA GLY A 49 -36.32 -22.63 18.35
C GLY A 49 -35.31 -21.51 18.18
N ALA A 50 -35.78 -20.29 17.87
CA ALA A 50 -34.99 -19.08 18.02
C ALA A 50 -34.56 -18.92 19.49
N LYS A 51 -33.26 -19.03 19.75
CA LYS A 51 -32.64 -18.60 21.02
C LYS A 51 -31.41 -17.75 20.72
N ASN A 52 -31.60 -16.46 20.99
CA ASN A 52 -30.61 -15.41 21.24
C ASN A 52 -29.18 -15.92 21.46
N GLY A 53 -28.35 -15.83 20.41
CA GLY A 53 -26.90 -15.83 20.56
C GLY A 53 -26.45 -14.48 21.13
N PRO A 54 -25.52 -14.44 22.09
CA PRO A 54 -25.05 -13.19 22.66
C PRO A 54 -24.40 -12.33 21.57
N ALA A 55 -24.78 -11.07 21.55
CA ALA A 55 -24.15 -10.03 20.76
C ALA A 55 -22.64 -10.10 20.97
N LEU A 56 -21.91 -10.42 19.90
CA LEU A 56 -20.48 -10.17 19.79
C LEU A 56 -20.32 -8.65 19.88
N GLN A 57 -20.07 -8.17 21.11
CA GLN A 57 -19.66 -6.81 21.33
C GLN A 57 -18.33 -6.62 20.61
N ASP A 58 -18.37 -5.76 19.61
CA ASP A 58 -17.23 -5.16 18.95
C ASP A 58 -16.20 -4.77 20.00
N THR A 59 -15.13 -5.55 20.09
CA THR A 59 -13.92 -5.11 20.75
C THR A 59 -13.11 -4.41 19.65
N PRO A 60 -13.15 -3.07 19.54
CA PRO A 60 -12.21 -2.39 18.67
C PRO A 60 -10.80 -2.81 19.10
N LEU A 61 -9.94 -3.09 18.12
CA LEU A 61 -8.52 -3.37 18.30
C LEU A 61 -7.85 -2.19 19.02
N ARG A 62 -7.96 -2.19 20.35
CA ARG A 62 -7.31 -1.32 21.33
C ARG A 62 -5.81 -1.63 21.36
N ALA A 63 -5.09 -1.30 20.30
CA ALA A 63 -3.64 -1.26 20.33
C ALA A 63 -3.11 -0.01 21.05
N GLU A 64 -3.95 1.02 21.23
CA GLU A 64 -3.55 2.28 21.89
C GLU A 64 -3.70 2.28 23.42
N GLU A 65 -4.45 1.35 24.02
CA GLU A 65 -4.68 1.35 25.48
C GLU A 65 -3.68 0.52 26.30
N ARG A 66 -2.70 -0.14 25.69
CA ARG A 66 -1.74 -1.02 26.42
C ARG A 66 -0.48 -0.33 26.94
N THR A 67 -0.35 0.99 26.81
CA THR A 67 0.74 1.76 27.45
C THR A 67 0.34 2.34 28.80
N THR A 68 -0.91 2.17 29.23
CA THR A 68 -1.49 2.71 30.47
C THR A 68 -0.88 2.18 31.79
N GLY A 69 0.19 1.38 31.72
CA GLY A 69 0.91 0.87 32.89
C GLY A 69 2.44 0.90 32.80
N ILE A 70 3.03 1.48 31.74
CA ILE A 70 4.49 1.56 31.64
C ILE A 70 4.98 2.83 32.34
N PRO A 71 5.87 2.75 33.34
CA PRO A 71 6.41 3.93 34.00
C PRO A 71 7.12 4.85 32.99
N ALA A 72 6.96 6.18 33.14
CA ALA A 72 7.58 7.15 32.25
C ALA A 72 9.09 6.95 32.03
N PRO A 73 9.91 6.60 33.05
CA PRO A 73 11.33 6.30 32.84
C PRO A 73 11.58 5.08 31.94
N ALA A 74 10.70 4.07 31.99
CA ALA A 74 10.81 2.89 31.12
C ALA A 74 10.44 3.23 29.68
N LEU A 75 9.41 4.07 29.46
CA LEU A 75 9.08 4.59 28.13
C LEU A 75 10.23 5.41 27.53
N ALA A 76 10.89 6.26 28.33
CA ALA A 76 12.04 7.04 27.87
C ALA A 76 13.19 6.14 27.39
N ARG A 77 13.54 5.09 28.16
CA ARG A 77 14.56 4.11 27.76
C ARG A 77 14.17 3.33 26.51
N LEU A 78 12.90 2.99 26.33
CA LEU A 78 12.43 2.35 25.10
C LEU A 78 12.57 3.31 23.91
N GLY A 79 12.27 4.60 24.10
CA GLY A 79 12.45 5.65 23.11
C GLY A 79 13.90 5.80 22.65
N GLU A 80 14.84 5.90 23.59
CA GLU A 80 16.27 5.97 23.29
C GLU A 80 16.75 4.75 22.51
N LYS A 81 16.33 3.54 22.92
CA LYS A 81 16.67 2.30 22.20
C LYS A 81 16.08 2.27 20.79
N ALA A 82 14.82 2.70 20.64
CA ALA A 82 14.17 2.75 19.33
C ALA A 82 14.84 3.77 18.41
N ALA A 83 15.22 4.95 18.93
CA ALA A 83 15.96 5.96 18.17
C ALA A 83 17.33 5.45 17.71
N GLY A 84 18.08 4.81 18.60
CA GLY A 84 19.37 4.19 18.26
C GLY A 84 19.24 3.12 17.17
N LEU A 85 18.22 2.25 17.28
CA LEU A 85 17.97 1.22 16.27
C LEU A 85 17.47 1.80 14.93
N ALA A 86 16.64 2.83 14.96
CA ALA A 86 16.21 3.54 13.75
C ALA A 86 17.40 4.17 13.03
N GLN A 87 18.30 4.84 13.76
CA GLN A 87 19.51 5.44 13.18
C GLN A 87 20.40 4.37 12.53
N GLN A 88 20.66 3.26 13.23
CA GLN A 88 21.43 2.14 12.68
C GLN A 88 20.82 1.59 11.38
N ARG A 89 19.49 1.47 11.32
CA ARG A 89 18.78 1.01 10.12
C ARG A 89 18.83 2.03 8.99
N LEU A 90 18.70 3.32 9.32
CA LEU A 90 18.76 4.41 8.34
C LEU A 90 20.11 4.43 7.60
N GLU A 91 21.21 4.19 8.34
CA GLU A 91 22.56 4.08 7.77
C GLU A 91 22.70 2.88 6.81
N ALA A 92 21.94 1.80 7.05
CA ALA A 92 21.93 0.61 6.18
C ALA A 92 21.01 0.76 4.95
N ILE A 93 20.05 1.69 4.97
CA ILE A 93 19.15 1.93 3.84
C ILE A 93 19.90 2.76 2.78
N PRO A 94 19.95 2.30 1.50
CA PRO A 94 20.58 3.05 0.43
C PRO A 94 20.08 4.50 0.33
N SER A 95 20.96 5.42 -0.05
CA SER A 95 20.59 6.80 -0.36
C SER A 95 20.82 7.05 -1.84
N PRO A 96 19.79 6.92 -2.69
CA PRO A 96 19.86 7.28 -4.10
C PRO A 96 20.47 8.68 -4.28
N ALA A 97 21.38 8.81 -5.23
CA ALA A 97 21.93 10.11 -5.59
C ALA A 97 20.93 10.85 -6.50
N VAL A 98 20.35 11.94 -6.00
CA VAL A 98 19.47 12.81 -6.80
C VAL A 98 20.34 13.82 -7.53
N HIS A 99 20.41 13.71 -8.86
CA HIS A 99 21.26 14.57 -9.70
C HIS A 99 20.45 15.73 -10.29
N GLY A 100 20.71 16.95 -9.82
CA GLY A 100 20.01 18.14 -10.34
C GLY A 100 18.50 18.09 -10.11
N ASP A 101 17.75 18.70 -11.01
CA ASP A 101 16.29 18.70 -10.97
C ASP A 101 15.76 17.39 -11.58
N VAL A 102 14.84 16.73 -10.88
CA VAL A 102 14.30 15.42 -11.26
C VAL A 102 12.79 15.52 -11.41
N GLY A 103 12.25 15.15 -12.57
CA GLY A 103 10.82 15.23 -12.86
C GLY A 103 10.21 16.64 -12.75
N GLY A 104 11.02 17.69 -12.91
CA GLY A 104 10.60 19.09 -12.76
C GLY A 104 10.59 19.60 -11.31
N PHE A 105 11.09 18.81 -10.36
CA PHE A 105 11.27 19.23 -8.97
C PHE A 105 12.73 19.56 -8.67
N PRO A 106 13.01 20.60 -7.87
CA PRO A 106 14.36 20.92 -7.46
C PRO A 106 14.93 19.82 -6.59
N ARG A 107 16.23 19.54 -6.77
CA ARG A 107 16.96 18.49 -6.06
C ARG A 107 16.63 18.39 -4.56
N HIS A 108 16.71 19.52 -3.86
CA HIS A 108 16.56 19.57 -2.40
C HIS A 108 15.15 19.16 -1.92
N ALA A 109 14.11 19.42 -2.72
CA ALA A 109 12.74 19.02 -2.38
C ALA A 109 12.57 17.50 -2.50
N VAL A 110 13.14 16.91 -3.56
CA VAL A 110 13.17 15.45 -3.75
C VAL A 110 13.99 14.77 -2.65
N GLU A 111 15.17 15.30 -2.33
CA GLU A 111 16.02 14.79 -1.24
C GLU A 111 15.31 14.85 0.13
N GLN A 112 14.53 15.90 0.40
CA GLN A 112 13.74 16.01 1.63
C GLN A 112 12.67 14.92 1.74
N VAL A 113 11.93 14.66 0.67
CA VAL A 113 10.91 13.59 0.64
C VAL A 113 11.57 12.21 0.72
N LEU A 114 12.63 11.98 -0.04
CA LEU A 114 13.43 10.75 0.00
C LEU A 114 13.97 10.47 1.42
N GLY A 115 14.54 11.48 2.08
CA GLY A 115 15.01 11.37 3.46
C GLY A 115 13.88 10.95 4.41
N SER A 116 12.71 11.56 4.26
CA SER A 116 11.53 11.20 5.07
C SER A 116 11.08 9.76 4.82
N TYR A 117 11.07 9.27 3.57
CA TYR A 117 10.73 7.87 3.26
C TYR A 117 11.75 6.88 3.83
N ARG A 118 13.04 7.20 3.76
CA ARG A 118 14.10 6.37 4.38
C ARG A 118 13.91 6.30 5.90
N GLU A 119 13.57 7.42 6.55
CA GLU A 119 13.24 7.42 7.99
C GLU A 119 11.98 6.60 8.29
N MET A 120 10.92 6.70 7.48
CA MET A 120 9.70 5.89 7.65
C MET A 120 9.96 4.38 7.51
N GLN A 121 10.93 3.99 6.67
CA GLN A 121 11.38 2.62 6.51
C GLN A 121 12.24 2.16 7.70
N ALA A 122 13.15 3.02 8.18
CA ALA A 122 14.01 2.72 9.32
C ALA A 122 13.22 2.41 10.61
N VAL A 123 12.11 3.14 10.83
CA VAL A 123 11.27 2.94 12.02
C VAL A 123 10.32 1.75 11.93
N ARG A 124 10.29 0.99 10.82
CA ARG A 124 9.38 -0.14 10.63
C ARG A 124 9.54 -1.19 11.74
N GLY A 125 8.43 -1.58 12.35
CA GLY A 125 8.38 -2.58 13.43
C GLY A 125 8.86 -2.07 14.79
N LEU A 126 9.22 -0.80 14.93
CA LEU A 126 9.50 -0.20 16.23
C LEU A 126 8.20 0.15 16.96
N TYR A 127 8.24 0.19 18.29
CA TYR A 127 7.05 0.45 19.10
C TYR A 127 6.44 1.84 18.83
N ASN A 128 7.27 2.83 18.52
CA ASN A 128 6.88 4.20 18.21
C ASN A 128 6.70 4.46 16.70
N GLN A 129 6.73 3.43 15.85
CA GLN A 129 6.73 3.59 14.39
C GLN A 129 5.57 4.47 13.88
N ARG A 130 4.38 4.36 14.49
CA ARG A 130 3.20 5.10 14.07
C ARG A 130 3.39 6.59 14.32
N VAL A 131 3.83 6.95 15.52
CA VAL A 131 4.08 8.35 15.91
C VAL A 131 5.12 8.98 15.01
N GLU A 132 6.23 8.28 14.74
CA GLU A 132 7.29 8.79 13.87
C GLU A 132 6.82 8.94 12.41
N ARG A 133 6.08 7.96 11.87
CA ARG A 133 5.55 8.07 10.51
C ARG A 133 4.54 9.22 10.38
N GLU A 134 3.67 9.45 11.36
CA GLU A 134 2.78 10.62 11.34
C GLU A 134 3.57 11.94 11.36
N ARG A 135 4.62 12.04 12.18
CA ARG A 135 5.52 13.21 12.20
C ARG A 135 6.15 13.45 10.83
N LEU A 136 6.67 12.40 10.20
CA LEU A 136 7.33 12.46 8.89
C LEU A 136 6.36 12.83 7.77
N LYS A 137 5.14 12.28 7.77
CA LYS A 137 4.08 12.69 6.83
C LYS A 137 3.74 14.16 7.00
N ALA A 138 3.56 14.63 8.24
CA ALA A 138 3.31 16.05 8.50
C ALA A 138 4.48 16.94 8.03
N GLN A 139 5.73 16.47 8.11
CA GLN A 139 6.89 17.18 7.57
C GLN A 139 6.86 17.26 6.04
N ILE A 140 6.51 16.17 5.35
CA ILE A 140 6.33 16.16 3.88
C ILE A 140 5.21 17.13 3.47
N LEU A 141 4.06 17.10 4.16
CA LEU A 141 2.90 17.95 3.85
C LEU A 141 3.14 19.44 4.10
N LYS A 142 4.13 19.80 4.92
CA LYS A 142 4.58 21.19 5.09
C LYS A 142 5.50 21.67 3.96
N SER A 143 6.08 20.76 3.18
CA SER A 143 6.88 21.13 2.02
C SER A 143 5.97 21.59 0.88
N PRO A 144 6.26 22.74 0.22
CA PRO A 144 5.43 23.24 -0.89
C PRO A 144 5.23 22.24 -2.02
N GLN A 145 6.16 21.31 -2.22
CA GLN A 145 6.14 20.32 -3.30
C GLN A 145 5.94 18.88 -2.81
N GLY A 146 5.79 18.66 -1.50
CA GLY A 146 5.78 17.30 -0.93
C GLY A 146 4.63 16.43 -1.43
N VAL A 147 3.44 17.00 -1.57
CA VAL A 147 2.26 16.32 -2.11
C VAL A 147 2.41 16.01 -3.60
N ASP A 148 2.94 16.95 -4.37
CA ASP A 148 3.14 16.76 -5.82
C ASP A 148 4.22 15.72 -6.11
N ILE A 149 5.29 15.69 -5.32
CA ILE A 149 6.32 14.65 -5.38
C ILE A 149 5.72 13.28 -5.04
N ALA A 150 4.91 13.17 -3.99
CA ALA A 150 4.25 11.91 -3.62
C ALA A 150 3.29 11.43 -4.74
N SER A 151 2.51 12.35 -5.31
CA SER A 151 1.62 12.04 -6.44
C SER A 151 2.40 11.58 -7.68
N LYS A 152 3.51 12.26 -8.02
CA LYS A 152 4.34 11.89 -9.16
C LYS A 152 5.07 10.55 -8.92
N ALA A 153 5.51 10.28 -7.70
CA ALA A 153 6.13 9.00 -7.34
C ALA A 153 5.19 7.81 -7.58
N LEU A 154 3.87 8.01 -7.47
CA LEU A 154 2.87 7.01 -7.82
C LEU A 154 2.58 6.97 -9.32
N THR A 155 2.48 8.11 -9.98
CA THR A 155 1.93 8.19 -11.33
C THR A 155 2.98 8.13 -12.44
N ASP A 156 4.26 8.29 -12.14
CA ASP A 156 5.33 8.36 -13.14
C ASP A 156 6.50 7.45 -12.77
N LEU A 157 6.54 6.27 -13.38
CA LEU A 157 7.55 5.25 -13.09
C LEU A 157 8.98 5.69 -13.46
N ALA A 158 9.13 6.54 -14.48
CA ALA A 158 10.44 7.05 -14.87
C ALA A 158 10.97 7.99 -13.78
N PHE A 159 10.13 8.93 -13.35
CA PHE A 159 10.43 9.79 -12.20
C PHE A 159 10.76 8.99 -10.95
N THR A 160 9.96 7.98 -10.61
CA THR A 160 10.17 7.21 -9.38
C THR A 160 11.49 6.44 -9.39
N ARG A 161 11.86 5.88 -10.54
CA ARG A 161 13.15 5.19 -10.71
C ARG A 161 14.32 6.16 -10.61
N GLU A 162 14.20 7.33 -11.23
CA GLU A 162 15.24 8.35 -11.22
C GLU A 162 15.43 8.95 -9.82
N ALA A 163 14.34 9.30 -9.13
CA ALA A 163 14.37 9.98 -7.84
C ALA A 163 14.67 9.02 -6.66
N PHE A 164 14.14 7.80 -6.69
CA PHE A 164 14.18 6.88 -5.54
C PHE A 164 14.98 5.59 -5.80
N GLY A 165 15.41 5.33 -7.04
CA GLY A 165 16.27 4.20 -7.37
C GLY A 165 15.71 2.85 -6.91
N GLU A 166 16.50 2.14 -6.11
CA GLU A 166 16.13 0.84 -5.52
C GLU A 166 14.93 0.93 -4.56
N LEU A 167 14.68 2.11 -3.98
CA LEU A 167 13.59 2.36 -3.04
C LEU A 167 12.27 2.76 -3.74
N GLN A 168 12.15 2.54 -5.05
CA GLN A 168 10.96 2.95 -5.82
C GLN A 168 9.66 2.32 -5.32
N ALA A 169 9.70 1.09 -4.79
CA ALA A 169 8.50 0.41 -4.30
C ALA A 169 8.03 1.00 -2.97
N GLU A 170 8.96 1.20 -2.04
CA GLU A 170 8.73 1.87 -0.76
C GLU A 170 8.28 3.32 -0.95
N ALA A 171 8.88 4.03 -1.90
CA ALA A 171 8.48 5.40 -2.22
C ALA A 171 7.01 5.45 -2.66
N ARG A 172 6.53 4.51 -3.48
CA ARG A 172 5.11 4.41 -3.86
C ARG A 172 4.24 4.10 -2.66
N TYR A 173 4.59 3.10 -1.86
CA TYR A 173 3.86 2.75 -0.64
C TYR A 173 3.70 3.96 0.30
N TYR A 174 4.79 4.66 0.63
CA TYR A 174 4.73 5.84 1.50
C TYR A 174 4.07 7.05 0.85
N SER A 175 4.09 7.14 -0.49
CA SER A 175 3.34 8.17 -1.20
C SER A 175 1.84 8.01 -0.99
N ILE A 176 1.31 6.77 -1.02
CA ILE A 176 -0.11 6.51 -0.72
C ILE A 176 -0.45 6.99 0.69
N ASP A 177 0.38 6.67 1.68
CA ASP A 177 0.21 7.13 3.06
C ASP A 177 0.21 8.67 3.18
N VAL A 178 1.09 9.37 2.45
CA VAL A 178 1.12 10.84 2.41
C VAL A 178 -0.14 11.40 1.78
N LEU A 179 -0.58 10.88 0.62
CA LEU A 179 -1.79 11.34 -0.07
C LEU A 179 -3.04 11.07 0.75
N LYS A 180 -3.10 9.92 1.44
CA LYS A 180 -4.16 9.60 2.40
C LYS A 180 -4.21 10.63 3.53
N THR A 181 -3.07 10.95 4.14
CA THR A 181 -3.02 11.96 5.21
C THR A 181 -3.40 13.36 4.71
N ALA A 182 -3.01 13.75 3.49
CA ALA A 182 -3.47 15.00 2.87
C ALA A 182 -5.00 15.02 2.69
N ALA A 183 -5.56 13.90 2.21
CA ALA A 183 -7.00 13.74 2.02
C ALA A 183 -7.77 13.83 3.35
N SER A 184 -7.27 13.19 4.42
CA SER A 184 -7.82 13.32 5.77
C SER A 184 -7.76 14.75 6.34
N GLN A 185 -6.91 15.62 5.78
CA GLN A 185 -6.83 17.04 6.13
C GLN A 185 -7.69 17.94 5.22
N GLY A 186 -8.53 17.35 4.36
CA GLY A 186 -9.43 18.07 3.46
C GLY A 186 -8.85 18.35 2.07
N ASN A 187 -7.64 17.87 1.76
CA ASN A 187 -7.04 17.97 0.43
C ASN A 187 -7.02 16.60 -0.26
N ASP A 188 -8.18 16.12 -0.70
CA ASP A 188 -8.36 14.80 -1.29
C ASP A 188 -8.04 14.72 -2.79
N GLU A 189 -8.01 15.86 -3.47
CA GLU A 189 -7.78 15.96 -4.91
C GLU A 189 -6.48 15.30 -5.41
N PRO A 190 -5.33 15.40 -4.72
CA PRO A 190 -4.13 14.66 -5.08
C PRO A 190 -4.31 13.14 -5.08
N LEU A 191 -5.01 12.59 -4.07
CA LEU A 191 -5.30 11.16 -3.96
C LEU A 191 -6.22 10.70 -5.10
N VAL A 192 -7.28 11.48 -5.37
CA VAL A 192 -8.23 11.23 -6.47
C VAL A 192 -7.53 11.26 -7.82
N ARG A 193 -6.70 12.27 -8.10
CA ARG A 193 -5.95 12.39 -9.36
C ARG A 193 -4.94 11.26 -9.54
N ALA A 194 -4.22 10.88 -8.49
CA ALA A 194 -3.28 9.76 -8.54
C ALA A 194 -4.00 8.45 -8.87
N THR A 195 -5.15 8.19 -8.22
CA THR A 195 -5.99 7.02 -8.48
C THR A 195 -6.44 6.99 -9.94
N ASN A 196 -7.04 8.08 -10.43
CA ASN A 196 -7.48 8.20 -11.83
C ASN A 196 -6.34 7.98 -12.83
N SER A 197 -5.17 8.54 -12.57
CA SER A 197 -4.01 8.39 -13.44
C SER A 197 -3.55 6.92 -13.51
N LEU A 198 -3.50 6.21 -12.37
CA LEU A 198 -3.18 4.79 -12.35
C LEU A 198 -4.22 3.96 -13.11
N VAL A 199 -5.50 4.24 -12.92
CA VAL A 199 -6.58 3.56 -13.67
C VAL A 199 -6.40 3.73 -15.16
N GLN A 200 -6.16 4.95 -15.63
CA GLN A 200 -5.93 5.23 -17.05
C GLN A 200 -4.72 4.49 -17.60
N GLN A 201 -3.60 4.50 -16.88
CA GLN A 201 -2.38 3.78 -17.28
C GLN A 201 -2.61 2.26 -17.34
N LEU A 202 -3.35 1.71 -16.38
CA LEU A 202 -3.58 0.26 -16.30
C LEU A 202 -4.70 -0.20 -17.23
N SER A 203 -5.60 0.68 -17.69
CA SER A 203 -6.75 0.32 -18.53
C SER A 203 -6.34 -0.24 -19.90
N GLY A 204 -5.18 0.18 -20.42
CA GLY A 204 -4.61 -0.34 -21.67
C GLY A 204 -3.79 -1.61 -21.51
N LEU A 205 -3.59 -2.08 -20.28
CA LEU A 205 -2.74 -3.22 -19.97
C LEU A 205 -3.58 -4.48 -19.74
N SER A 206 -3.08 -5.63 -20.19
CA SER A 206 -3.63 -6.92 -19.76
C SER A 206 -3.26 -7.17 -18.29
N ALA A 207 -4.07 -7.96 -17.55
CA ALA A 207 -3.74 -8.38 -16.19
C ALA A 207 -2.38 -9.12 -16.10
N ASP A 208 -1.94 -9.72 -17.21
CA ASP A 208 -0.67 -10.42 -17.31
C ASP A 208 0.53 -9.54 -17.66
N ALA A 209 0.31 -8.25 -17.93
CA ALA A 209 1.37 -7.31 -18.26
C ALA A 209 2.36 -7.19 -17.10
N GLU A 210 3.65 -7.12 -17.42
CA GLU A 210 4.69 -7.02 -16.40
C GLU A 210 4.47 -5.86 -15.43
N ASP A 211 3.99 -4.72 -15.91
CA ASP A 211 3.76 -3.55 -15.05
C ASP A 211 2.64 -3.80 -14.05
N PHE A 212 1.58 -4.52 -14.44
CA PHE A 212 0.54 -4.94 -13.49
C PHE A 212 1.13 -5.90 -12.43
N LYS A 213 1.96 -6.86 -12.88
CA LYS A 213 2.64 -7.84 -12.02
C LYS A 213 3.71 -7.23 -11.11
N LYS A 214 4.29 -6.08 -11.47
CA LYS A 214 5.30 -5.35 -10.68
C LYS A 214 4.69 -4.49 -9.56
N GLY A 215 3.46 -4.81 -9.14
CA GLY A 215 2.80 -4.19 -7.99
C GLY A 215 1.95 -2.97 -8.30
N ARG A 216 1.78 -2.57 -9.56
CA ARG A 216 0.93 -1.42 -9.91
C ARG A 216 -0.56 -1.66 -9.63
N GLY A 217 -1.01 -2.91 -9.75
CA GLY A 217 -2.36 -3.31 -9.34
C GLY A 217 -2.56 -3.17 -7.83
N GLU A 218 -1.54 -3.49 -7.04
CA GLU A 218 -1.53 -3.31 -5.59
C GLU A 218 -1.52 -1.83 -5.22
N ASP A 219 -0.71 -1.01 -5.89
CA ASP A 219 -0.72 0.46 -5.70
C ASP A 219 -2.13 1.03 -5.94
N LEU A 220 -2.84 0.56 -6.97
CA LEU A 220 -4.22 0.97 -7.23
C LEU A 220 -5.19 0.50 -6.14
N TYR A 221 -5.06 -0.75 -5.70
CA TYR A 221 -5.86 -1.29 -4.60
C TYR A 221 -5.69 -0.45 -3.33
N ASP A 222 -4.44 -0.16 -2.97
CA ASP A 222 -4.09 0.63 -1.80
C ASP A 222 -4.59 2.09 -1.89
N LEU A 223 -4.54 2.70 -3.08
CA LEU A 223 -5.12 4.04 -3.31
C LEU A 223 -6.65 4.06 -3.14
N VAL A 224 -7.34 3.08 -3.70
CA VAL A 224 -8.80 2.94 -3.58
C VAL A 224 -9.17 2.72 -2.10
N CYS A 225 -8.44 1.83 -1.43
CA CYS A 225 -8.55 1.60 0.01
C CYS A 225 -8.30 2.88 0.83
N ALA A 226 -7.25 3.63 0.51
CA ALA A 226 -6.92 4.88 1.18
C ALA A 226 -8.04 5.92 1.05
N TYR A 227 -8.67 6.02 -0.11
CA TYR A 227 -9.80 6.92 -0.30
C TYR A 227 -11.02 6.48 0.54
N PHE A 228 -11.32 5.18 0.56
CA PHE A 228 -12.41 4.63 1.38
C PHE A 228 -12.20 4.84 2.87
N ASP A 229 -10.96 4.76 3.34
CA ASP A 229 -10.60 5.13 4.72
C ASP A 229 -10.88 6.60 5.03
N VAL A 230 -10.71 7.49 4.04
CA VAL A 230 -10.90 8.94 4.22
C VAL A 230 -12.39 9.31 4.23
N VAL A 231 -13.19 8.78 3.31
CA VAL A 231 -14.63 9.09 3.24
C VAL A 231 -15.46 8.36 4.29
N GLY A 232 -14.96 7.22 4.78
CA GLY A 232 -15.60 6.42 5.82
C GLY A 232 -16.67 5.46 5.28
N GLU A 233 -16.89 4.38 6.03
CA GLU A 233 -17.77 3.27 5.65
C GLU A 233 -19.24 3.67 5.60
N ASP A 234 -19.68 4.59 6.46
CA ASP A 234 -21.06 5.08 6.49
C ASP A 234 -21.41 5.84 5.20
N PHE A 235 -20.45 6.58 4.65
CA PHE A 235 -20.62 7.25 3.37
C PHE A 235 -20.71 6.25 2.21
N LEU A 236 -19.90 5.19 2.22
CA LEU A 236 -19.99 4.11 1.23
C LEU A 236 -21.32 3.36 1.32
N ALA A 237 -21.88 3.21 2.53
CA ALA A 237 -23.15 2.56 2.74
C ALA A 237 -24.36 3.33 2.15
N SER A 238 -24.18 4.61 1.79
CA SER A 238 -25.20 5.38 1.05
C SER A 238 -25.38 4.90 -0.40
N ALA A 239 -24.46 4.07 -0.91
CA ALA A 239 -24.46 3.53 -2.26
C ALA A 239 -24.48 4.59 -3.38
N ASP A 240 -23.89 5.77 -3.13
CA ASP A 240 -23.71 6.78 -4.17
C ASP A 240 -22.60 6.40 -5.16
N ALA A 241 -22.99 6.05 -6.38
CA ALA A 241 -22.08 5.65 -7.45
C ALA A 241 -21.11 6.78 -7.86
N GLN A 242 -21.44 8.06 -7.61
CA GLN A 242 -20.55 9.18 -7.94
C GLN A 242 -19.21 9.08 -7.19
N VAL A 243 -19.20 8.46 -6.01
CA VAL A 243 -18.02 8.31 -5.15
C VAL A 243 -16.96 7.46 -5.83
N ILE A 244 -17.36 6.32 -6.40
CA ILE A 244 -16.43 5.43 -7.10
C ILE A 244 -16.09 5.94 -8.51
N GLN A 245 -17.04 6.62 -9.17
CA GLN A 245 -16.80 7.26 -10.47
C GLN A 245 -15.75 8.36 -10.36
N ARG A 246 -15.74 9.11 -9.24
CA ARG A 246 -14.70 10.10 -8.94
C ARG A 246 -13.30 9.49 -8.88
N LEU A 247 -13.19 8.23 -8.47
CA LEU A 247 -11.93 7.46 -8.47
C LEU A 247 -11.59 6.81 -9.82
N GLY A 248 -12.35 7.11 -10.87
CA GLY A 248 -12.10 6.59 -12.21
C GLY A 248 -12.75 5.25 -12.49
N TYR A 249 -13.60 4.74 -11.59
CA TYR A 249 -14.40 3.56 -11.92
C TYR A 249 -15.35 3.88 -13.07
N ALA A 250 -15.38 2.99 -14.06
CA ALA A 250 -16.35 3.02 -15.15
C ALA A 250 -16.84 1.60 -15.47
N PRO A 251 -18.11 1.44 -15.89
CA PRO A 251 -18.64 0.14 -16.31
C PRO A 251 -17.88 -0.47 -17.50
N GLY A 252 -17.17 0.34 -18.27
CA GLY A 252 -16.32 -0.11 -19.38
C GLY A 252 -14.92 -0.60 -18.97
N LEU A 253 -14.54 -0.52 -17.69
CA LEU A 253 -13.20 -0.91 -17.26
C LEU A 253 -12.91 -2.40 -17.52
N PRO A 254 -11.65 -2.77 -17.82
CA PRO A 254 -11.23 -4.17 -17.87
C PRO A 254 -11.60 -4.94 -16.59
N PRO A 255 -11.99 -6.23 -16.69
CA PRO A 255 -12.45 -7.01 -15.52
C PRO A 255 -11.46 -7.05 -14.35
N HIS A 256 -10.16 -7.07 -14.63
CA HIS A 256 -9.13 -7.10 -13.60
C HIS A 256 -9.05 -5.79 -12.80
N LEU A 257 -9.34 -4.63 -13.42
CA LEU A 257 -9.44 -3.37 -12.70
C LEU A 257 -10.73 -3.28 -11.91
N LYS A 258 -11.87 -3.72 -12.48
CA LYS A 258 -13.13 -3.80 -11.73
C LYS A 258 -12.98 -4.62 -10.46
N LYS A 259 -12.25 -5.73 -10.53
CA LYS A 259 -11.95 -6.58 -9.39
C LYS A 259 -11.20 -5.84 -8.28
N VAL A 260 -10.29 -4.92 -8.60
CA VAL A 260 -9.60 -4.10 -7.59
C VAL A 260 -10.59 -3.28 -6.76
N TYR A 261 -11.58 -2.64 -7.42
CA TYR A 261 -12.62 -1.88 -6.72
C TYR A 261 -13.55 -2.80 -5.91
N ASP A 262 -13.95 -3.94 -6.48
CA ASP A 262 -14.79 -4.93 -5.79
C ASP A 262 -14.09 -5.45 -4.53
N ASP A 263 -12.84 -5.91 -4.64
CA ASP A 263 -12.07 -6.43 -3.51
C ASP A 263 -11.87 -5.34 -2.42
N ALA A 264 -11.58 -4.09 -2.82
CA ALA A 264 -11.36 -2.99 -1.88
C ALA A 264 -12.65 -2.59 -1.15
N LEU A 265 -13.79 -2.50 -1.85
CA LEU A 265 -15.10 -2.19 -1.26
C LEU A 265 -15.62 -3.34 -0.40
N PHE A 266 -15.68 -4.53 -0.98
CA PHE A 266 -16.35 -5.69 -0.38
C PHE A 266 -15.70 -6.06 0.95
N PHE A 267 -14.37 -6.09 1.02
CA PHE A 267 -13.66 -6.47 2.25
C PHE A 267 -14.01 -5.53 3.42
N ARG A 268 -14.00 -4.22 3.17
CA ARG A 268 -14.32 -3.19 4.18
C ARG A 268 -15.77 -3.27 4.64
N LEU A 269 -16.69 -3.30 3.68
CA LEU A 269 -18.12 -3.39 3.96
C LEU A 269 -18.49 -4.71 4.66
N ASN A 270 -17.81 -5.82 4.33
CA ASN A 270 -18.06 -7.12 4.95
C ASN A 270 -17.63 -7.13 6.43
N ILE A 271 -16.50 -6.52 6.77
CA ILE A 271 -16.06 -6.39 8.17
C ILE A 271 -17.10 -5.60 8.98
N ARG A 272 -17.62 -4.50 8.44
CA ARG A 272 -18.52 -3.60 9.17
C ARG A 272 -19.98 -4.04 9.20
N PHE A 273 -20.51 -4.48 8.07
CA PHE A 273 -21.95 -4.69 7.86
C PHE A 273 -22.32 -6.16 7.60
N GLY A 274 -21.33 -7.03 7.51
CA GLY A 274 -21.51 -8.44 7.17
C GLY A 274 -21.74 -8.68 5.67
N ARG A 275 -21.58 -9.95 5.28
CA ARG A 275 -21.52 -10.38 3.87
C ARG A 275 -22.71 -9.96 3.04
N ALA A 276 -23.93 -10.23 3.49
CA ALA A 276 -25.14 -9.99 2.71
C ALA A 276 -25.30 -8.51 2.34
N ARG A 277 -25.06 -7.62 3.31
CA ARG A 277 -25.15 -6.17 3.10
C ARG A 277 -23.99 -5.64 2.26
N ALA A 278 -22.79 -6.17 2.44
CA ALA A 278 -21.63 -5.85 1.60
C ALA A 278 -21.88 -6.18 0.13
N VAL A 279 -22.43 -7.36 -0.19
CA VAL A 279 -22.78 -7.72 -1.58
C VAL A 279 -23.79 -6.74 -2.17
N ALA A 280 -24.85 -6.40 -1.42
CA ALA A 280 -25.89 -5.49 -1.91
C ALA A 280 -25.34 -4.09 -2.22
N ILE A 281 -24.56 -3.51 -1.30
CA ILE A 281 -23.95 -2.19 -1.49
C ILE A 281 -22.96 -2.21 -2.65
N THR A 282 -22.06 -3.22 -2.69
CA THR A 282 -21.03 -3.32 -3.74
C THR A 282 -21.65 -3.49 -5.12
N THR A 283 -22.70 -4.31 -5.24
CA THR A 283 -23.46 -4.47 -6.50
C THR A 283 -24.13 -3.17 -6.91
N SER A 284 -24.72 -2.43 -5.96
CA SER A 284 -25.36 -1.14 -6.24
C SER A 284 -24.36 -0.08 -6.71
N LEU A 285 -23.17 -0.04 -6.09
CA LEU A 285 -22.12 0.91 -6.45
C LEU A 285 -21.51 0.57 -7.81
N LEU A 286 -21.10 -0.69 -8.02
CA LEU A 286 -20.34 -1.10 -9.21
C LEU A 286 -21.20 -1.50 -10.41
N GLY A 287 -22.49 -1.79 -10.20
CA GLY A 287 -23.42 -2.24 -11.25
C GLY A 287 -24.15 -1.11 -11.98
N GLY A 288 -24.04 0.13 -11.51
CA GLY A 288 -24.58 1.34 -12.16
C GLY A 288 -23.76 1.81 -13.35
#